data_AF-A0A6J1BG85-F1
#
_entry.id   AF-A0A6J1BG85-F1
#
_cell.length_a   1.000
_cell.length_b   1.000
_cell.length_c   1.000
_cell.angle_alpha   90.00
_cell.angle_beta   90.00
_cell.angle_gamma   90.00
#
_symmetry.space_group_name_H-M   'P 1'
#
loop_
_entity.id
_entity.type
_entity.pdbx_description
1 polymer ?
#
loop_
_entity_poly.entity_id
_entity_poly.type
_entity_poly.pdbx_seq_one_letter_code
_entity_poly.pdbx_strand_id
1 'polypeptide(L)'
;MAYDWTSSPVAFILIAIMMAAVSHGARSRELGEGKAITRNLLYNGLGHTPQMGWNSYNHFPCKAMNNSISYAADAMVSSGLSAPGYEYINLDDCWAELNRDSQGNLVPKASLFPSGMKALADYIHSKGLKIGIYADAGTLTCSKTMPGSLGHEQQDANTCASWVCSNNCCIFRSYASSFDITYITDELGVQGKKVRKIGVLEVWAGPLGKNRVAVILLNRGYSSATVSARWNDVGLNSSTAGDARDSWAHATRQSVKNQIKATLVSYACKMYVLTQH
;
A
#
# COMPACT_ATOMS: atom_id res chain seq x y z
N MET A 1 50.09 64.23 18.85
CA MET A 1 48.65 64.53 18.80
C MET A 1 47.96 63.32 18.18
N ALA A 2 47.39 62.50 19.05
CA ALA A 2 46.65 61.30 18.68
C ALA A 2 45.23 61.69 18.29
N TYR A 3 44.73 61.21 17.15
CA TYR A 3 43.31 61.22 16.86
C TYR A 3 42.67 60.04 17.60
N ASP A 4 41.87 60.38 18.60
CA ASP A 4 41.09 59.48 19.44
C ASP A 4 39.82 59.04 18.67
N TRP A 5 39.75 57.75 18.33
CA TRP A 5 38.63 57.16 17.59
C TRP A 5 37.52 56.61 18.50
N THR A 6 37.59 56.84 19.82
CA THR A 6 36.66 56.20 20.79
C THR A 6 35.30 56.88 20.93
N SER A 7 35.04 57.99 20.24
CA SER A 7 33.84 58.82 20.43
C SER A 7 32.92 58.97 19.21
N SER A 8 33.08 58.14 18.17
CA SER A 8 32.14 58.12 17.05
C SER A 8 30.98 57.13 17.29
N PRO A 9 29.71 57.58 17.28
CA PRO A 9 28.55 56.69 17.44
C PRO A 9 28.42 55.65 16.31
N VAL A 10 29.18 55.80 15.22
CA VAL A 10 29.21 54.86 14.09
C VAL A 10 30.03 53.60 14.41
N ALA A 11 31.06 53.70 15.26
CA ALA A 11 31.90 52.55 15.63
C ALA A 11 31.17 51.55 16.55
N PHE A 12 30.29 52.04 17.42
CA PHE A 12 29.46 51.19 18.29
C PHE A 12 28.38 50.42 17.52
N ILE A 13 27.84 51.00 16.45
CA ILE A 13 26.82 50.32 15.62
C ILE A 13 27.45 49.19 14.79
N LEU A 14 28.67 49.36 14.28
CA LEU A 14 29.36 48.32 13.51
C LEU A 14 29.82 47.14 14.36
N ILE A 15 30.25 47.37 15.61
CA ILE A 15 30.61 46.29 16.55
C ILE A 15 29.37 45.54 17.04
N ALA A 16 28.25 46.22 17.27
CA ALA A 16 26.99 45.56 17.62
C ALA A 16 26.44 44.68 16.49
N ILE A 17 26.62 45.08 15.22
CA ILE A 17 26.21 44.27 14.06
C ILE A 17 27.15 43.06 13.85
N MET A 18 28.46 43.18 14.14
CA MET A 18 29.38 42.03 14.05
C MET A 18 29.20 41.02 15.20
N MET A 19 28.82 41.44 16.41
CA MET A 19 28.51 40.49 17.50
C MET A 19 27.15 39.81 17.35
N ALA A 20 26.21 40.39 16.60
CA ALA A 20 24.95 39.72 16.25
C ALA A 20 25.10 38.63 15.17
N ALA A 21 26.26 38.53 14.50
CA ALA A 21 26.51 37.56 13.44
C ALA A 21 27.28 36.30 13.90
N VAL A 22 27.73 36.24 15.16
CA VAL A 22 28.49 35.09 15.71
C VAL A 22 27.82 34.54 16.96
N SER A 23 26.57 34.13 16.81
CA SER A 23 25.98 33.08 17.65
C SER A 23 25.35 32.02 16.76
N HIS A 24 26.16 31.42 15.89
CA HIS A 24 25.88 30.08 15.37
C HIS A 24 26.14 29.07 16.50
N GLY A 25 25.29 29.12 17.52
CA GLY A 25 25.11 27.99 18.41
C GLY A 25 24.63 26.83 17.56
N ALA A 26 25.40 25.74 17.56
CA ALA A 26 24.99 24.45 17.03
C ALA A 26 23.69 24.05 17.72
N ARG A 27 22.55 24.43 17.14
CA ARG A 27 21.26 23.91 17.54
C ARG A 27 21.22 22.49 17.00
N SER A 28 21.46 21.53 17.88
CA SER A 28 20.99 20.17 17.70
C SER A 28 19.55 20.27 17.18
N ARG A 29 19.33 19.84 15.93
CA ARG A 29 17.99 19.44 15.54
C ARG A 29 17.72 18.16 16.31
N GLU A 30 17.28 18.31 17.55
CA GLU A 30 16.39 17.31 18.11
C GLU A 30 15.26 17.18 17.10
N LEU A 31 15.18 16.01 16.49
CA LEU A 31 13.99 15.53 15.84
C LEU A 31 12.93 15.47 16.93
N GLY A 32 12.33 16.62 17.24
CA GLY A 32 11.12 16.69 18.02
C GLY A 32 10.17 15.68 17.41
N GLU A 33 9.60 14.83 18.26
CA GLU A 33 8.60 13.83 17.90
C GLU A 33 7.59 14.48 16.98
N GLY A 34 7.80 14.29 15.68
CA GLY A 34 6.84 14.69 14.68
C GLY A 34 5.69 13.74 14.91
N LYS A 35 4.73 14.16 15.74
CA LYS A 35 3.43 13.53 15.87
C LYS A 35 2.96 13.34 14.44
N ALA A 36 3.04 12.09 13.98
CA ALA A 36 2.69 11.75 12.62
C ALA A 36 1.31 12.35 12.40
N ILE A 37 1.17 13.17 11.36
CA ILE A 37 -0.17 13.51 10.86
C ILE A 37 -0.69 12.21 10.27
N THR A 38 -1.13 11.31 11.15
CA THR A 38 -1.94 10.17 10.79
C THR A 38 -3.17 10.80 10.19
N ARG A 39 -3.33 10.69 8.87
CA ARG A 39 -4.61 10.96 8.24
C ARG A 39 -5.64 10.23 9.10
N ASN A 40 -6.64 10.94 9.62
CA ASN A 40 -7.80 10.29 10.23
C ASN A 40 -8.50 9.51 9.10
N LEU A 41 -7.96 8.32 8.81
CA LEU A 41 -8.69 7.26 8.16
C LEU A 41 -9.94 7.05 9.02
N LEU A 42 -11.09 6.83 8.37
CA LEU A 42 -12.30 6.40 9.06
C LEU A 42 -11.92 5.21 9.96
N TYR A 43 -11.81 5.46 11.26
CA TYR A 43 -11.36 4.46 12.22
C TYR A 43 -12.55 3.56 12.52
N ASN A 44 -12.80 2.62 11.62
CA ASN A 44 -13.87 1.64 11.72
C ASN A 44 -13.38 0.26 12.20
N GLY A 45 -12.14 0.19 12.71
CA GLY A 45 -11.52 -1.06 13.17
C GLY A 45 -11.07 -2.02 12.06
N LEU A 46 -11.08 -1.59 10.80
CA LEU A 46 -10.68 -2.39 9.63
C LEU A 46 -9.46 -1.77 8.93
N GLY A 47 -8.78 -2.55 8.09
CA GLY A 47 -7.65 -2.06 7.28
C GLY A 47 -6.38 -1.77 8.06
N HIS A 48 -6.18 -2.41 9.22
CA HIS A 48 -4.94 -2.32 10.01
C HIS A 48 -3.73 -2.86 9.24
N THR A 49 -3.94 -3.84 8.37
CA THR A 49 -2.99 -4.27 7.35
C THR A 49 -3.64 -4.11 5.96
N PRO A 50 -2.84 -4.00 4.88
CA PRO A 50 -3.39 -4.02 3.53
C PRO A 50 -4.27 -5.26 3.31
N GLN A 51 -5.43 -5.06 2.71
CA GLN A 51 -6.34 -6.15 2.37
C GLN A 51 -5.75 -7.03 1.26
N MET A 52 -5.96 -8.33 1.34
CA MET A 52 -5.45 -9.32 0.38
C MET A 52 -6.59 -10.15 -0.20
N GLY A 53 -6.61 -10.33 -1.50
CA GLY A 53 -7.69 -11.03 -2.17
C GLY A 53 -7.54 -11.07 -3.67
N TRP A 54 -8.67 -11.25 -4.35
CA TRP A 54 -8.79 -11.34 -5.79
C TRP A 54 -9.87 -10.39 -6.29
N ASN A 55 -9.73 -9.91 -7.53
CA ASN A 55 -10.70 -9.05 -8.19
C ASN A 55 -11.04 -9.63 -9.58
N SER A 56 -12.32 -9.60 -9.95
CA SER A 56 -12.81 -10.21 -11.19
C SER A 56 -12.32 -9.54 -12.48
N TYR A 57 -12.04 -8.24 -12.48
CA TYR A 57 -11.92 -7.44 -13.69
C TYR A 57 -10.79 -7.85 -14.62
N ASN A 58 -9.59 -8.09 -14.09
CA ASN A 58 -8.39 -8.35 -14.89
C ASN A 58 -8.49 -9.63 -15.75
N HIS A 59 -9.26 -10.62 -15.30
CA HIS A 59 -9.41 -11.90 -15.98
C HIS A 59 -10.82 -12.09 -16.58
N PHE A 60 -11.85 -11.60 -15.89
CA PHE A 60 -13.24 -11.69 -16.30
C PHE A 60 -13.87 -10.29 -16.38
N PRO A 61 -13.53 -9.50 -17.42
CA PRO A 61 -14.32 -8.30 -17.70
C PRO A 61 -15.77 -8.70 -18.04
N CYS A 62 -16.60 -7.70 -18.28
CA CYS A 62 -18.08 -7.71 -18.41
C CYS A 62 -18.76 -8.79 -19.29
N LYS A 63 -18.01 -9.67 -19.95
CA LYS A 63 -18.50 -10.72 -20.84
C LYS A 63 -18.36 -12.15 -20.30
N ALA A 64 -17.60 -12.39 -19.21
CA ALA A 64 -17.22 -13.75 -18.79
C ALA A 64 -17.45 -14.04 -17.29
N MET A 65 -18.39 -13.36 -16.63
CA MET A 65 -18.53 -13.40 -15.17
C MET A 65 -19.43 -14.52 -14.63
N ASN A 66 -20.20 -15.22 -15.50
CA ASN A 66 -21.16 -16.22 -15.05
C ASN A 66 -20.44 -17.41 -14.37
N ASN A 67 -20.84 -17.75 -13.14
CA ASN A 67 -20.21 -18.74 -12.25
C ASN A 67 -18.74 -18.49 -11.85
N SER A 68 -18.03 -17.59 -12.52
CA SER A 68 -16.60 -17.31 -12.30
C SER A 68 -16.26 -16.87 -10.87
N ILE A 69 -17.17 -16.16 -10.20
CA ILE A 69 -16.96 -15.67 -8.83
C ILE A 69 -16.97 -16.81 -7.81
N SER A 70 -17.94 -17.74 -7.92
CA SER A 70 -17.99 -18.92 -7.06
C SER A 70 -16.78 -19.83 -7.28
N TYR A 71 -16.36 -20.02 -8.54
CA TYR A 71 -15.13 -20.76 -8.85
C TYR A 71 -13.87 -20.09 -8.31
N ALA A 72 -13.78 -18.75 -8.37
CA ALA A 72 -12.66 -18.02 -7.77
C ALA A 72 -12.62 -18.22 -6.24
N ALA A 73 -13.78 -18.24 -5.58
CA ALA A 73 -13.87 -18.53 -4.15
C ALA A 73 -13.42 -19.97 -3.82
N ASP A 74 -13.85 -20.96 -4.61
CA ASP A 74 -13.38 -22.35 -4.49
C ASP A 74 -11.87 -22.48 -4.70
N ALA A 75 -11.35 -21.84 -5.74
CA ALA A 75 -9.92 -21.84 -6.07
C ALA A 75 -9.09 -21.18 -4.96
N MET A 76 -9.58 -20.09 -4.36
CA MET A 76 -8.91 -19.39 -3.26
C MET A 76 -8.69 -20.30 -2.05
N VAL A 77 -9.69 -21.13 -1.72
CA VAL A 77 -9.58 -22.11 -0.63
C VAL A 77 -8.73 -23.30 -1.05
N SER A 78 -9.09 -23.96 -2.16
CA SER A 78 -8.47 -25.23 -2.58
C SER A 78 -6.99 -25.11 -2.96
N SER A 79 -6.56 -23.95 -3.46
CA SER A 79 -5.13 -23.68 -3.74
C SER A 79 -4.30 -23.38 -2.49
N GLY A 80 -4.96 -23.17 -1.34
CA GLY A 80 -4.31 -22.75 -0.09
C GLY A 80 -3.99 -21.26 0.00
N LEU A 81 -4.40 -20.43 -0.98
CA LEU A 81 -4.17 -18.97 -0.96
C LEU A 81 -4.92 -18.27 0.17
N SER A 82 -6.05 -18.81 0.63
CA SER A 82 -6.75 -18.29 1.81
C SER A 82 -5.90 -18.34 3.09
N ALA A 83 -5.02 -19.35 3.25
CA ALA A 83 -4.23 -19.54 4.47
C ALA A 83 -3.24 -18.39 4.77
N PRO A 84 -2.49 -17.83 3.80
CA PRO A 84 -1.67 -16.62 4.02
C PRO A 84 -2.47 -15.31 4.06
N GLY A 85 -3.81 -15.33 4.02
CA GLY A 85 -4.66 -14.16 4.25
C GLY A 85 -5.37 -13.58 3.02
N TYR A 86 -5.36 -14.27 1.87
CA TYR A 86 -6.18 -13.84 0.72
C TYR A 86 -7.65 -14.17 0.97
N GLU A 87 -8.36 -13.24 1.58
CA GLU A 87 -9.71 -13.46 2.11
C GLU A 87 -10.80 -12.71 1.32
N TYR A 88 -10.45 -11.73 0.48
CA TYR A 88 -11.44 -10.94 -0.27
C TYR A 88 -11.66 -11.48 -1.69
N ILE A 89 -12.92 -11.72 -2.05
CA ILE A 89 -13.38 -11.94 -3.42
C ILE A 89 -14.13 -10.68 -3.87
N ASN A 90 -13.51 -9.89 -4.74
CA ASN A 90 -14.05 -8.61 -5.18
C ASN A 90 -14.73 -8.75 -6.52
N LEU A 91 -16.04 -8.48 -6.52
CA LEU A 91 -16.87 -8.37 -7.70
C LEU A 91 -16.77 -6.95 -8.25
N ASP A 92 -16.06 -6.84 -9.38
CA ASP A 92 -15.89 -5.58 -10.09
C ASP A 92 -17.11 -5.26 -10.98
N ASP A 93 -17.00 -4.24 -11.83
CA ASP A 93 -18.06 -3.67 -12.68
C ASP A 93 -18.87 -4.73 -13.47
N CYS A 94 -20.02 -4.30 -14.00
CA CYS A 94 -20.90 -5.08 -14.88
C CYS A 94 -21.75 -6.17 -14.21
N TRP A 95 -21.85 -6.17 -12.88
CA TRP A 95 -22.67 -7.11 -12.12
C TRP A 95 -24.16 -6.73 -12.06
N ALA A 96 -24.50 -5.44 -12.14
CA ALA A 96 -25.87 -4.96 -12.06
C ALA A 96 -26.52 -4.75 -13.44
N GLU A 97 -27.84 -4.71 -13.47
CA GLU A 97 -28.65 -4.28 -14.60
C GLU A 97 -28.38 -2.81 -14.94
N LEU A 98 -28.64 -2.41 -16.18
CA LEU A 98 -28.44 -1.03 -16.63
C LEU A 98 -29.37 -0.04 -15.92
N ASN A 99 -30.56 -0.50 -15.54
CA ASN A 99 -31.58 0.33 -14.93
C ASN A 99 -31.77 -0.06 -13.46
N ARG A 100 -31.97 0.95 -12.62
CA ARG A 100 -32.48 0.78 -11.26
C ARG A 100 -33.92 0.26 -11.30
N ASP A 101 -34.37 -0.35 -10.20
CA ASP A 101 -35.78 -0.71 -10.05
C ASP A 101 -36.68 0.53 -9.86
N SER A 102 -37.99 0.32 -9.73
CA SER A 102 -38.97 1.40 -9.53
C SER A 102 -38.80 2.17 -8.21
N GLN A 103 -38.02 1.64 -7.26
CA GLN A 103 -37.70 2.28 -5.99
C GLN A 103 -36.32 2.95 -6.02
N GLY A 104 -35.60 2.88 -7.14
CA GLY A 104 -34.26 3.44 -7.31
C GLY A 104 -33.14 2.54 -6.79
N ASN A 105 -33.37 1.27 -6.48
CA ASN A 105 -32.32 0.37 -6.01
C ASN A 105 -31.51 -0.20 -7.18
N LEU A 106 -30.23 -0.52 -6.92
CA LEU A 106 -29.42 -1.33 -7.82
C LEU A 106 -29.98 -2.75 -7.92
N VAL A 107 -30.01 -3.30 -9.14
CA VAL A 107 -30.55 -4.63 -9.42
C VAL A 107 -29.43 -5.54 -9.91
N PRO A 108 -29.08 -6.63 -9.22
CA PRO A 108 -28.12 -7.61 -9.74
C PRO A 108 -28.65 -8.28 -11.02
N LYS A 109 -27.77 -8.54 -11.99
CA LYS A 109 -28.17 -9.28 -13.21
C LYS A 109 -28.64 -10.69 -12.85
N ALA A 110 -29.92 -10.98 -13.08
CA ALA A 110 -30.47 -12.31 -12.83
C ALA A 110 -29.82 -13.40 -13.71
N SER A 111 -29.32 -13.02 -14.88
CA SER A 111 -28.58 -13.91 -15.78
C SER A 111 -27.20 -14.33 -15.25
N LEU A 112 -26.60 -13.53 -14.35
CA LEU A 112 -25.32 -13.83 -13.70
C LEU A 112 -25.51 -14.37 -12.28
N PHE A 113 -26.55 -13.90 -11.59
CA PHE A 113 -26.86 -14.21 -10.20
C PHE A 113 -28.30 -14.70 -10.08
N PRO A 114 -28.64 -15.89 -10.63
CA PRO A 114 -30.01 -16.40 -10.64
C PRO A 114 -30.58 -16.61 -9.23
N SER A 115 -29.73 -16.89 -8.25
CA SER A 115 -30.09 -17.00 -6.83
C SER A 115 -29.95 -15.68 -6.05
N GLY A 116 -29.64 -14.57 -6.75
CA GLY A 116 -29.41 -13.26 -6.18
C GLY A 116 -28.04 -13.06 -5.51
N MET A 117 -27.71 -11.80 -5.24
CA MET A 117 -26.40 -11.41 -4.67
C MET A 117 -26.19 -11.92 -3.25
N LYS A 118 -27.27 -11.99 -2.45
CA LYS A 118 -27.19 -12.52 -1.08
C LYS A 118 -26.77 -13.99 -1.04
N ALA A 119 -27.32 -14.82 -1.93
CA ALA A 119 -26.95 -16.24 -1.99
C ALA A 119 -25.46 -16.43 -2.36
N LEU A 120 -24.95 -15.60 -3.27
CA LEU A 120 -23.51 -15.59 -3.59
C LEU A 120 -22.67 -15.17 -2.37
N ALA A 121 -23.07 -14.11 -1.66
CA ALA A 121 -22.38 -13.67 -0.46
C ALA A 121 -22.39 -14.74 0.63
N ASP A 122 -23.54 -15.36 0.92
CA ASP A 122 -23.68 -16.45 1.88
C ASP A 122 -22.77 -17.64 1.51
N TYR A 123 -22.69 -17.98 0.22
CA TYR A 123 -21.79 -19.01 -0.29
C TYR A 123 -20.31 -18.67 -0.07
N ILE A 124 -19.89 -17.43 -0.34
CA ILE A 124 -18.51 -16.97 -0.11
C ILE A 124 -18.18 -16.98 1.40
N HIS A 125 -19.10 -16.51 2.25
CA HIS A 125 -18.92 -16.55 3.70
C HIS A 125 -18.83 -17.97 4.24
N SER A 126 -19.57 -18.93 3.67
CA SER A 126 -19.49 -20.35 4.06
C SER A 126 -18.09 -20.95 3.87
N LYS A 127 -17.24 -20.31 3.06
CA LYS A 127 -15.84 -20.69 2.82
C LYS A 127 -14.85 -19.95 3.72
N GLY A 128 -15.33 -19.11 4.64
CA GLY A 128 -14.49 -18.24 5.45
C GLY A 128 -13.89 -17.05 4.70
N LEU A 129 -14.40 -16.74 3.50
CA LEU A 129 -13.98 -15.60 2.69
C LEU A 129 -14.94 -14.41 2.86
N LYS A 130 -14.54 -13.24 2.38
CA LYS A 130 -15.29 -11.98 2.38
C LYS A 130 -15.57 -11.54 0.94
N ILE A 131 -16.72 -10.91 0.71
CA ILE A 131 -17.09 -10.37 -0.62
C ILE A 131 -17.01 -8.84 -0.62
N GLY A 132 -16.44 -8.28 -1.70
CA GLY A 132 -16.51 -6.84 -2.02
C GLY A 132 -17.33 -6.61 -3.28
N ILE A 133 -18.07 -5.51 -3.35
CA ILE A 133 -18.87 -5.11 -4.52
C ILE A 133 -18.44 -3.72 -4.99
N TYR A 134 -18.23 -3.59 -6.30
CA TYR A 134 -17.87 -2.32 -6.94
C TYR A 134 -19.09 -1.42 -7.17
N ALA A 135 -18.86 -0.12 -6.98
CA ALA A 135 -19.75 0.98 -7.34
C ALA A 135 -18.90 2.19 -7.79
N ASP A 136 -19.52 3.18 -8.42
CA ASP A 136 -18.84 4.37 -8.93
C ASP A 136 -19.42 5.65 -8.32
N ALA A 137 -18.57 6.66 -8.09
CA ALA A 137 -18.98 7.97 -7.57
C ALA A 137 -19.48 8.93 -8.69
N GLY A 138 -19.97 8.37 -9.79
CA GLY A 138 -20.63 9.05 -10.90
C GLY A 138 -22.06 8.55 -11.12
N THR A 139 -22.69 8.99 -12.21
CA THR A 139 -24.05 8.56 -12.60
C THR A 139 -24.06 7.21 -13.31
N LEU A 140 -22.94 6.81 -13.91
CA LEU A 140 -22.69 5.51 -14.53
C LEU A 140 -21.33 5.01 -14.08
N THR A 141 -21.15 3.69 -14.09
CA THR A 141 -19.84 3.08 -13.85
C THR A 141 -18.87 3.29 -15.03
N CYS A 142 -17.59 2.98 -14.82
CA CYS A 142 -16.54 3.05 -15.85
C CYS A 142 -16.92 2.34 -17.15
N SER A 143 -17.52 1.15 -17.07
CA SER A 143 -17.98 0.39 -18.24
C SER A 143 -19.23 0.97 -18.90
N LYS A 144 -19.95 1.87 -18.20
CA LYS A 144 -21.25 2.43 -18.60
C LYS A 144 -22.35 1.38 -18.79
N THR A 145 -22.22 0.21 -18.14
CA THR A 145 -23.19 -0.88 -18.26
C THR A 145 -24.12 -1.01 -17.06
N MET A 146 -23.90 -0.23 -16.01
CA MET A 146 -24.75 -0.15 -14.84
C MET A 146 -24.70 1.27 -14.22
N PRO A 147 -25.71 1.64 -13.41
CA PRO A 147 -25.73 2.92 -12.71
C PRO A 147 -24.54 3.06 -11.76
N GLY A 148 -24.01 4.28 -11.67
CA GLY A 148 -23.17 4.68 -10.54
C GLY A 148 -24.05 5.12 -9.35
N SER A 149 -23.41 5.46 -8.24
CA SER A 149 -24.05 5.74 -6.96
C SER A 149 -24.22 7.22 -6.62
N LEU A 150 -23.84 8.14 -7.52
CA LEU A 150 -23.98 9.58 -7.29
C LEU A 150 -25.46 9.95 -7.06
N GLY A 151 -25.76 10.51 -5.88
CA GLY A 151 -27.12 10.86 -5.44
C GLY A 151 -27.94 9.70 -4.86
N HIS A 152 -27.38 8.49 -4.82
CA HIS A 152 -27.99 7.28 -4.26
C HIS A 152 -27.07 6.61 -3.21
N GLU A 153 -26.07 7.31 -2.68
CA GLU A 153 -24.96 6.73 -1.91
C GLU A 153 -25.45 5.94 -0.70
N GLN A 154 -26.36 6.52 0.09
CA GLN A 154 -26.90 5.86 1.28
C GLN A 154 -27.82 4.69 0.92
N GLN A 155 -28.61 4.83 -0.14
CA GLN A 155 -29.51 3.78 -0.63
C GLN A 155 -28.71 2.58 -1.14
N ASP A 156 -27.67 2.82 -1.92
CA ASP A 156 -26.80 1.78 -2.47
C ASP A 156 -25.97 1.11 -1.37
N ALA A 157 -25.47 1.88 -0.40
CA ALA A 157 -24.80 1.33 0.78
C ALA A 157 -25.73 0.42 1.60
N ASN A 158 -27.00 0.82 1.81
CA ASN A 158 -27.96 -0.03 2.51
C ASN A 158 -28.29 -1.29 1.67
N THR A 159 -28.43 -1.13 0.36
CA THR A 159 -28.75 -2.21 -0.57
C THR A 159 -27.64 -3.27 -0.55
N CYS A 160 -26.37 -2.90 -0.79
CA CYS A 160 -25.35 -3.94 -0.76
C CYS A 160 -25.11 -4.46 0.67
N ALA A 161 -25.35 -3.68 1.73
CA ALA A 161 -25.24 -4.18 3.10
C ALA A 161 -26.25 -5.32 3.35
N SER A 162 -27.47 -5.19 2.80
CA SER A 162 -28.50 -6.23 2.87
C SER A 162 -28.09 -7.54 2.18
N TRP A 163 -27.14 -7.49 1.24
CA TRP A 163 -26.63 -8.68 0.54
C TRP A 163 -25.35 -9.23 1.17
N VAL A 164 -24.37 -8.36 1.42
CA VAL A 164 -23.00 -8.76 1.73
C VAL A 164 -22.69 -8.81 3.22
N CYS A 165 -23.55 -8.25 4.08
CA CYS A 165 -23.31 -8.29 5.50
C CYS A 165 -24.04 -9.48 6.12
N SER A 166 -23.27 -10.47 6.57
CA SER A 166 -23.74 -11.41 7.58
C SER A 166 -23.09 -11.01 8.92
N ASN A 167 -23.90 -10.83 9.97
CA ASN A 167 -23.44 -10.63 11.35
C ASN A 167 -22.32 -9.56 11.54
N ASN A 168 -22.60 -8.29 11.20
CA ASN A 168 -21.72 -7.13 11.47
C ASN A 168 -20.35 -7.07 10.75
N CYS A 169 -20.07 -7.90 9.75
CA CYS A 169 -18.88 -7.74 8.92
C CYS A 169 -19.24 -7.18 7.55
N CYS A 170 -19.07 -5.87 7.35
CA CYS A 170 -19.27 -5.19 6.07
C CYS A 170 -17.96 -4.52 5.63
N ILE A 171 -17.50 -4.78 4.41
CA ILE A 171 -16.47 -3.94 3.77
C ILE A 171 -17.06 -3.36 2.49
N PHE A 172 -17.55 -2.13 2.62
CA PHE A 172 -17.80 -1.27 1.47
C PHE A 172 -16.52 -0.52 1.13
N ARG A 173 -16.02 -0.72 -0.08
CA ARG A 173 -14.90 0.07 -0.59
C ARG A 173 -15.16 0.43 -2.04
N SER A 174 -15.22 1.73 -2.31
CA SER A 174 -15.02 2.25 -3.66
C SER A 174 -13.56 2.01 -4.03
N TYR A 175 -13.31 1.11 -4.99
CA TYR A 175 -11.98 0.86 -5.51
C TYR A 175 -11.53 2.05 -6.35
N ALA A 176 -10.63 2.88 -5.81
CA ALA A 176 -9.91 3.89 -6.62
C ALA A 176 -8.58 3.37 -7.18
N SER A 177 -8.18 2.14 -6.86
CA SER A 177 -6.87 1.62 -7.28
C SER A 177 -6.73 0.12 -7.04
N SER A 178 -6.65 -0.65 -8.12
CA SER A 178 -6.09 -1.99 -8.17
C SER A 178 -4.58 -1.92 -7.91
N PHE A 179 -4.10 -2.51 -6.81
CA PHE A 179 -2.67 -2.63 -6.55
C PHE A 179 -2.31 -4.11 -6.43
N ASP A 180 -1.74 -4.67 -7.50
CA ASP A 180 -1.01 -5.94 -7.46
C ASP A 180 0.33 -5.70 -6.77
N ILE A 181 0.46 -6.09 -5.50
CA ILE A 181 1.70 -5.93 -4.73
C ILE A 181 1.98 -7.24 -3.99
N THR A 182 3.22 -7.74 -4.09
CA THR A 182 3.75 -8.75 -3.17
C THR A 182 3.91 -8.09 -1.79
N TYR A 183 3.07 -8.45 -0.82
CA TYR A 183 3.08 -7.83 0.50
C TYR A 183 3.97 -8.57 1.50
N ILE A 184 4.64 -7.81 2.35
CA ILE A 184 4.91 -8.22 3.74
C ILE A 184 3.82 -7.53 4.57
N THR A 185 2.95 -8.31 5.22
CA THR A 185 2.04 -7.80 6.25
C THR A 185 2.85 -7.53 7.52
N ASP A 186 3.46 -6.35 7.59
CA ASP A 186 4.23 -5.91 8.76
C ASP A 186 3.40 -4.99 9.65
N GLU A 187 3.55 -5.17 10.96
CA GLU A 187 2.81 -4.43 11.99
C GLU A 187 3.01 -2.91 11.93
N LEU A 188 4.13 -2.45 11.37
CA LEU A 188 4.39 -1.02 11.23
C LEU A 188 3.56 -0.37 10.12
N GLY A 189 3.09 -1.13 9.13
CA GLY A 189 2.31 -0.60 8.01
C GLY A 189 3.02 0.48 7.18
N VAL A 190 4.36 0.58 7.26
CA VAL A 190 5.14 1.63 6.59
C VAL A 190 5.45 1.22 5.16
N GLN A 191 4.97 2.00 4.19
CA GLN A 191 5.28 1.80 2.79
C GLN A 191 6.79 2.01 2.52
N GLY A 192 7.39 1.03 1.83
CA GLY A 192 8.78 1.12 1.36
C GLY A 192 8.99 2.28 0.37
N LYS A 193 10.17 2.88 0.41
CA LYS A 193 10.55 4.04 -0.41
C LYS A 193 11.69 3.69 -1.33
N LYS A 194 11.74 4.31 -2.50
CA LYS A 194 12.92 4.29 -3.36
C LYS A 194 14.02 5.11 -2.69
N VAL A 195 15.06 4.45 -2.21
CA VAL A 195 16.16 5.09 -1.50
C VAL A 195 17.35 5.40 -2.40
N ARG A 196 17.47 4.71 -3.54
CA ARG A 196 18.53 4.98 -4.52
C ARG A 196 18.10 4.62 -5.94
N LYS A 197 18.60 5.38 -6.91
CA LYS A 197 18.45 5.11 -8.35
C LYS A 197 19.73 5.47 -9.08
N ILE A 198 20.22 4.57 -9.93
CA ILE A 198 21.36 4.79 -10.83
C ILE A 198 20.95 4.31 -12.21
N GLY A 199 20.63 5.25 -13.11
CA GLY A 199 20.06 4.91 -14.41
C GLY A 199 18.79 4.07 -14.26
N VAL A 200 18.84 2.82 -14.72
CA VAL A 200 17.75 1.83 -14.69
C VAL A 200 17.77 0.91 -13.46
N LEU A 201 18.74 1.08 -12.56
CA LEU A 201 18.88 0.28 -11.34
C LEU A 201 18.28 1.04 -10.16
N GLU A 202 17.45 0.36 -9.37
CA GLU A 202 16.74 0.95 -8.24
C GLU A 202 16.97 0.14 -6.95
N VAL A 203 17.05 0.84 -5.83
CA VAL A 203 17.00 0.25 -4.48
C VAL A 203 15.79 0.84 -3.77
N TRP A 204 14.95 -0.04 -3.25
CA TRP A 204 13.84 0.32 -2.39
C TRP A 204 14.05 -0.26 -1.00
N ALA A 205 13.67 0.49 0.03
CA ALA A 205 13.76 0.02 1.41
C ALA A 205 12.63 0.56 2.27
N GLY A 206 12.25 -0.20 3.29
CA GLY A 206 11.25 0.19 4.27
C GLY A 206 11.53 -0.48 5.62
N PRO A 207 11.32 0.23 6.73
CA PRO A 207 11.45 -0.37 8.06
C PRO A 207 10.36 -1.43 8.25
N LEU A 208 10.74 -2.49 8.95
CA LEU A 208 9.83 -3.53 9.43
C LEU A 208 9.91 -3.57 10.96
N GLY A 209 8.90 -4.14 11.61
CA GLY A 209 8.91 -4.37 13.05
C GLY A 209 10.11 -5.21 13.48
N LYS A 210 10.51 -5.09 14.75
CA LYS A 210 11.61 -5.86 15.39
C LYS A 210 13.01 -5.59 14.79
N ASN A 211 13.37 -4.31 14.63
CA ASN A 211 14.68 -3.86 14.13
C ASN A 211 15.06 -4.43 12.75
N ARG A 212 14.06 -4.72 11.91
CA ARG A 212 14.27 -5.26 10.57
C ARG A 212 14.09 -4.20 9.50
N VAL A 213 14.68 -4.43 8.34
CA VAL A 213 14.50 -3.59 7.15
C VAL A 213 14.26 -4.48 5.93
N ALA A 214 13.18 -4.23 5.19
CA ALA A 214 12.99 -4.81 3.87
C ALA A 214 13.81 -4.03 2.85
N VAL A 215 14.54 -4.73 1.99
CA VAL A 215 15.33 -4.14 0.90
C VAL A 215 15.01 -4.87 -0.40
N ILE A 216 14.66 -4.12 -1.44
CA ILE A 216 14.46 -4.62 -2.80
C ILE A 216 15.54 -4.03 -3.70
N LEU A 217 16.26 -4.90 -4.39
CA LEU A 217 17.15 -4.57 -5.48
C LEU A 217 16.39 -4.81 -6.78
N LEU A 218 16.31 -3.81 -7.65
CA LEU A 218 15.52 -3.88 -8.89
C LEU A 218 16.37 -3.47 -10.10
N ASN A 219 16.39 -4.33 -11.12
CA ASN A 219 16.96 -4.02 -12.43
C ASN A 219 15.82 -3.79 -13.42
N ARG A 220 15.64 -2.54 -13.88
CA ARG A 220 14.67 -2.19 -14.93
C ARG A 220 15.29 -2.14 -16.33
N GLY A 221 16.56 -2.49 -16.44
CA GLY A 221 17.31 -2.48 -17.69
C GLY A 221 17.10 -3.75 -18.50
N TYR A 222 17.54 -3.69 -19.77
CA TYR A 222 17.45 -4.79 -20.73
C TYR A 222 18.59 -5.81 -20.60
N SER A 223 19.62 -5.53 -19.79
CA SER A 223 20.81 -6.37 -19.62
C SER A 223 21.05 -6.71 -18.15
N SER A 224 21.83 -7.77 -17.92
CA SER A 224 22.25 -8.18 -16.58
C SER A 224 23.08 -7.09 -15.92
N ALA A 225 22.78 -6.77 -14.66
CA ALA A 225 23.47 -5.73 -13.90
C ALA A 225 23.58 -6.08 -12.42
N THR A 226 24.65 -5.61 -11.77
CA THR A 226 24.79 -5.71 -10.31
C THR A 226 24.16 -4.50 -9.65
N VAL A 227 23.20 -4.74 -8.76
CA VAL A 227 22.58 -3.72 -7.91
C VAL A 227 23.12 -3.89 -6.49
N SER A 228 23.46 -2.78 -5.83
CA SER A 228 23.97 -2.77 -4.45
C SER A 228 23.24 -1.74 -3.60
N ALA A 229 22.75 -2.16 -2.44
CA ALA A 229 22.17 -1.31 -1.40
C ALA A 229 23.18 -1.17 -0.25
N ARG A 230 23.63 0.06 0.00
CA ARG A 230 24.54 0.36 1.13
C ARG A 230 23.73 0.60 2.39
N TRP A 231 24.32 0.35 3.56
CA TRP A 231 23.64 0.54 4.86
C TRP A 231 23.10 1.96 5.02
N ASN A 232 23.91 2.97 4.69
CA ASN A 232 23.48 4.36 4.72
C ASN A 232 22.31 4.66 3.76
N ASP A 233 22.21 3.94 2.62
CA ASP A 233 21.09 4.12 1.69
C ASP A 233 19.77 3.61 2.31
N VAL A 234 19.84 2.54 3.13
CA VAL A 234 18.66 1.86 3.68
C VAL A 234 18.36 2.23 5.14
N GLY A 235 19.01 3.27 5.67
CA GLY A 235 18.80 3.78 7.02
C GLY A 235 19.50 2.97 8.13
N LEU A 236 20.52 2.19 7.78
CA LEU A 236 21.35 1.44 8.72
C LEU A 236 22.70 2.16 8.95
N ASN A 237 23.28 2.02 10.14
CA ASN A 237 24.63 2.54 10.41
C ASN A 237 25.67 1.67 9.68
N SER A 238 26.74 2.27 9.16
CA SER A 238 27.87 1.55 8.56
C SER A 238 28.51 0.49 9.48
N SER A 239 28.47 0.67 10.80
CA SER A 239 29.00 -0.31 11.76
C SER A 239 28.06 -1.49 12.01
N THR A 240 26.79 -1.41 11.58
CA THR A 240 25.78 -2.44 11.83
C THR A 240 26.15 -3.74 11.11
N ALA A 241 26.26 -4.82 11.88
CA ALA A 241 26.20 -6.18 11.37
C ALA A 241 24.73 -6.62 11.35
N GLY A 242 24.35 -7.41 10.35
CA GLY A 242 23.01 -7.95 10.29
C GLY A 242 22.92 -9.21 9.47
N ASP A 243 21.93 -10.02 9.78
CA ASP A 243 21.58 -11.18 8.96
C ASP A 243 20.74 -10.73 7.78
N ALA A 244 21.09 -11.20 6.58
CA ALA A 244 20.37 -10.91 5.36
C ALA A 244 19.64 -12.16 4.87
N ARG A 245 18.32 -12.20 5.05
CA ARG A 245 17.43 -13.27 4.60
C ARG A 245 16.95 -12.97 3.18
N ASP A 246 17.27 -13.82 2.22
CA ASP A 246 16.86 -13.75 0.82
C ASP A 246 15.45 -14.33 0.63
N SER A 247 14.42 -13.49 0.54
CA SER A 247 13.02 -13.93 0.58
C SER A 247 12.68 -14.99 -0.47
N TRP A 248 13.28 -14.90 -1.66
CA TRP A 248 13.03 -15.83 -2.76
C TRP A 248 13.82 -17.13 -2.65
N ALA A 249 15.10 -17.07 -2.26
CA ALA A 249 15.95 -18.26 -2.21
C ALA A 249 15.76 -19.10 -0.93
N HIS A 250 14.93 -18.62 -0.01
CA HIS A 250 14.75 -19.18 1.30
C HIS A 250 16.03 -19.34 2.18
N ALA A 251 17.10 -18.59 1.88
CA ALA A 251 18.39 -18.66 2.57
C ALA A 251 18.73 -17.39 3.39
N THR A 252 19.59 -17.54 4.41
CA THR A 252 20.12 -16.44 5.24
C THR A 252 21.63 -16.35 5.11
N ARG A 253 22.16 -15.14 4.96
CA ARG A 253 23.59 -14.85 5.09
C ARG A 253 23.81 -14.14 6.40
N GLN A 254 24.68 -14.68 7.24
CA GLN A 254 24.93 -14.09 8.56
C GLN A 254 25.99 -13.00 8.52
N SER A 255 25.92 -12.07 9.49
CA SER A 255 26.96 -11.07 9.74
C SER A 255 27.34 -10.22 8.51
N VAL A 256 26.36 -9.88 7.66
CA VAL A 256 26.56 -8.99 6.52
C VAL A 256 26.80 -7.57 7.01
N LYS A 257 27.80 -6.90 6.44
CA LYS A 257 28.19 -5.52 6.80
C LYS A 257 28.25 -4.64 5.56
N ASN A 258 28.10 -3.34 5.77
CA ASN A 258 28.25 -2.25 4.80
C ASN A 258 27.23 -2.21 3.65
N GLN A 259 26.93 -3.34 3.01
CA GLN A 259 26.01 -3.40 1.87
C GLN A 259 25.50 -4.82 1.61
N ILE A 260 24.39 -4.90 0.88
CA ILE A 260 23.91 -6.11 0.21
C ILE A 260 23.86 -5.89 -1.31
N LYS A 261 24.30 -6.87 -2.09
CA LYS A 261 24.32 -6.79 -3.56
C LYS A 261 23.82 -8.08 -4.22
N ALA A 262 23.34 -7.94 -5.45
CA ALA A 262 22.97 -9.06 -6.31
C ALA A 262 23.18 -8.70 -7.79
N THR A 263 23.60 -9.68 -8.58
CA THR A 263 23.53 -9.61 -10.04
C THR A 263 22.13 -10.05 -10.48
N LEU A 264 21.43 -9.18 -11.19
CA LEU A 264 20.05 -9.37 -11.62
C LEU A 264 20.00 -9.37 -13.13
N VAL A 265 19.34 -10.38 -13.71
CA VAL A 265 19.02 -10.38 -15.14
C VAL A 265 18.05 -9.23 -15.48
N SER A 266 17.81 -9.03 -16.77
CA SER A 266 16.85 -8.06 -17.29
C SER A 266 15.50 -8.17 -16.58
N TYR A 267 14.94 -7.04 -16.14
CA TYR A 267 13.65 -6.93 -15.44
C TYR A 267 13.51 -7.72 -14.12
N ALA A 268 14.59 -8.25 -13.56
CA ALA A 268 14.53 -9.02 -12.31
C ALA A 268 14.63 -8.12 -11.07
N CYS A 269 14.07 -8.63 -9.97
CA CYS A 269 14.26 -8.07 -8.65
C CYS A 269 14.75 -9.13 -7.66
N LYS A 270 15.27 -8.66 -6.53
CA LYS A 270 15.62 -9.51 -5.39
C LYS A 270 15.26 -8.82 -4.10
N MET A 271 14.68 -9.57 -3.17
CA MET A 271 14.22 -9.05 -1.90
C MET A 271 15.04 -9.65 -0.76
N TYR A 272 15.48 -8.80 0.15
CA TYR A 272 16.11 -9.17 1.40
C TYR A 272 15.34 -8.62 2.58
N VAL A 273 15.29 -9.38 3.67
CA VAL A 273 14.97 -8.87 5.01
C VAL A 273 16.26 -8.84 5.80
N LEU A 274 16.66 -7.65 6.23
CA LEU A 274 17.83 -7.42 7.07
C LEU A 274 17.39 -7.42 8.54
N THR A 275 18.04 -8.21 9.38
CA THR A 275 17.84 -8.23 10.83
C THR A 275 19.12 -7.76 11.51
N GLN A 276 19.04 -6.64 12.23
CA GLN A 276 20.18 -6.03 12.91
C GLN A 276 20.46 -6.75 14.24
N HIS A 277 21.73 -6.92 14.58
CA HIS A 277 22.20 -7.42 15.89
C HIS A 277 23.46 -6.68 16.34
#